data_AF-A0A3A6DJU4-F1
#
_entry.id   AF-A0A3A6DJU4-F1
#
_cell.length_a   1.000
_cell.length_b   1.000
_cell.length_c   1.000
_cell.angle_alpha   90.00
_cell.angle_beta   90.00
_cell.angle_gamma   90.00
#
_symmetry.space_group_name_H-M   'P 1'
#
loop_
_entity.id
_entity.type
_entity.pdbx_description
1 polymer ?
#
loop_
_entity_poly.entity_id
_entity_poly.type
_entity_poly.pdbx_seq_one_letter_code
_entity_poly.pdbx_strand_id
1 'polypeptide(L)'
;QIQEQREKNAILDSFKDGVEQGLEQGIEQGIEQGIELGIKQGQKEGERTLLNRLLVNKYHEDCSTWLCSLTMEQIDLVSNLLLTCDTLQELKDQLTGNK
;
A
#
# COMPACT_ATOMS: atom_id res chain seq x y z
N GLN A 1 20.72 -53.23 10.93
CA GLN A 1 19.48 -53.18 10.14
C GLN A 1 18.37 -52.39 10.83
N ILE A 2 17.86 -52.79 12.01
CA ILE A 2 16.78 -52.04 12.69
C ILE A 2 17.20 -50.61 13.11
N GLN A 3 18.41 -50.44 13.68
CA GLN A 3 18.91 -49.13 14.12
C GLN A 3 19.11 -48.14 12.95
N GLU A 4 19.75 -48.61 11.88
CA GLU A 4 19.98 -47.83 10.67
C GLU A 4 18.66 -47.38 10.00
N GLN A 5 17.63 -48.23 10.04
CA GLN A 5 16.31 -47.86 9.53
C GLN A 5 15.65 -46.77 10.39
N ARG A 6 15.81 -46.83 11.71
CA ARG A 6 15.30 -45.80 12.63
C ARG A 6 15.97 -44.45 12.39
N GLU A 7 17.29 -44.45 12.18
CA GLU A 7 18.05 -43.23 11.87
C GLU A 7 17.61 -42.62 10.53
N LYS A 8 17.44 -43.44 9.49
CA LYS A 8 16.92 -42.97 8.18
C LYS A 8 15.52 -42.38 8.31
N ASN A 9 14.64 -43.01 9.07
CA ASN A 9 13.28 -42.51 9.30
C ASN A 9 13.32 -41.18 10.06
N ALA A 10 14.14 -41.07 11.12
CA ALA A 10 14.25 -39.83 11.90
C ALA A 10 14.78 -38.64 11.06
N ILE A 11 15.73 -38.88 10.17
CA ILE A 11 16.24 -37.86 9.23
C ILE A 11 15.15 -37.46 8.22
N LEU A 12 14.40 -38.43 7.71
CA LEU A 12 13.33 -38.15 6.76
C LEU A 12 12.19 -37.35 7.41
N ASP A 13 11.83 -37.69 8.64
CA ASP A 13 10.81 -36.99 9.41
C ASP A 13 11.26 -35.56 9.72
N SER A 14 12.50 -35.36 10.21
CA SER A 14 13.01 -34.02 10.48
C SER A 14 13.16 -33.16 9.22
N PHE A 15 13.49 -33.77 8.07
CA PHE A 15 13.51 -33.07 6.79
C PHE A 15 12.09 -32.63 6.36
N LYS A 16 11.10 -33.52 6.49
CA LYS A 16 9.70 -33.19 6.20
C LYS A 16 9.20 -32.07 7.11
N ASP A 17 9.46 -32.16 8.41
CA ASP A 17 9.07 -31.13 9.38
C ASP A 17 9.71 -29.78 9.02
N GLY A 18 10.99 -29.78 8.66
CA GLY A 18 11.68 -28.56 8.25
C GLY A 18 11.14 -27.95 6.95
N VAL A 19 10.76 -28.79 5.98
CA VAL A 19 10.13 -28.33 4.73
C VAL A 19 8.73 -27.78 5.00
N GLU A 20 7.94 -28.46 5.83
CA GLU A 20 6.58 -28.03 6.20
C GLU A 20 6.61 -26.69 6.94
N GLN A 21 7.47 -26.57 7.95
CA GLN A 21 7.66 -25.31 8.69
C GLN A 21 8.15 -24.18 7.78
N GLY A 22 9.11 -24.46 6.91
CA GLY A 22 9.62 -23.44 5.97
C GLY A 22 8.56 -22.97 4.98
N LEU A 23 7.71 -23.89 4.50
CA LEU A 23 6.60 -23.56 3.60
C LEU A 23 5.53 -22.76 4.32
N GLU A 24 5.12 -23.18 5.52
CA GLU A 24 4.10 -22.50 6.32
C GLU A 24 4.55 -21.06 6.64
N GLN A 25 5.77 -20.88 7.14
CA GLN A 25 6.33 -19.56 7.43
C GLN A 25 6.44 -18.69 6.17
N GLY A 26 6.88 -19.27 5.06
CA GLY A 26 7.01 -18.54 3.79
C GLY A 26 5.67 -18.06 3.25
N ILE A 27 4.63 -18.90 3.33
CA ILE A 27 3.27 -18.56 2.91
C ILE A 27 2.67 -17.49 3.84
N GLU A 28 2.77 -17.68 5.15
CA GLU A 28 2.22 -16.75 6.14
C GLU A 28 2.82 -15.36 5.97
N GLN A 29 4.16 -15.24 5.92
CA GLN A 29 4.84 -13.97 5.71
C GLN A 29 4.50 -13.33 4.36
N GLY A 30 4.42 -14.15 3.30
CA GLY A 30 4.09 -13.66 1.96
C GLY A 30 2.68 -13.09 1.88
N ILE A 31 1.70 -13.77 2.50
CA ILE A 31 0.31 -13.32 2.55
C ILE A 31 0.18 -12.05 3.40
N GLU A 32 0.78 -12.04 4.59
CA GLU A 32 0.71 -10.89 5.51
C GLU A 32 1.25 -9.62 4.84
N GLN A 33 2.47 -9.68 4.27
CA GLN A 33 3.08 -8.55 3.58
C GLN A 33 2.27 -8.13 2.34
N GLY A 34 1.76 -9.10 1.57
CA GLY A 34 0.95 -8.82 0.39
C GLY A 34 -0.35 -8.09 0.73
N ILE A 35 -1.03 -8.52 1.79
CA ILE A 35 -2.26 -7.89 2.27
C ILE A 35 -1.98 -6.49 2.80
N GLU A 36 -0.95 -6.32 3.65
CA GLU A 36 -0.62 -5.00 4.23
C GLU A 36 -0.29 -3.97 3.13
N LEU A 37 0.58 -4.33 2.19
CA LEU A 37 0.95 -3.46 1.07
C LEU A 37 -0.25 -3.15 0.18
N GLY A 38 -1.09 -4.16 -0.10
CA GLY A 38 -2.30 -4.01 -0.91
C GLY A 38 -3.31 -3.05 -0.28
N ILE A 39 -3.59 -3.21 1.02
CA ILE A 39 -4.50 -2.32 1.76
C ILE A 39 -3.95 -0.90 1.79
N LYS A 40 -2.67 -0.73 2.14
CA LYS A 40 -2.04 0.59 2.21
C LYS A 40 -2.05 1.30 0.86
N GLN A 41 -1.75 0.59 -0.23
CA GLN A 41 -1.80 1.16 -1.58
C GLN A 41 -3.24 1.50 -1.98
N GLY A 42 -4.20 0.62 -1.70
CA GLY A 42 -5.62 0.83 -2.00
C GLY A 42 -6.21 2.04 -1.29
N GLN A 43 -5.83 2.28 -0.02
CA GLN A 43 -6.26 3.47 0.73
C GLN A 43 -5.75 4.76 0.07
N LYS A 44 -4.46 4.81 -0.29
CA LYS A 44 -3.84 5.97 -0.95
C LYS A 44 -4.49 6.29 -2.31
N GLU A 45 -4.71 5.27 -3.14
CA GLU A 45 -5.38 5.47 -4.44
C GLU A 45 -6.86 5.84 -4.29
N GLY A 46 -7.53 5.30 -3.27
CA GLY A 46 -8.91 5.66 -2.93
C GLY A 46 -9.03 7.13 -2.54
N GLU A 47 -8.10 7.64 -1.74
CA GLU A 47 -8.05 9.05 -1.35
C GLU A 47 -7.82 9.98 -2.54
N ARG A 48 -6.85 9.65 -3.42
CA ARG A 48 -6.62 10.40 -4.67
C ARG A 48 -7.85 10.41 -5.57
N THR A 49 -8.52 9.27 -5.71
CA THR A 49 -9.73 9.14 -6.53
C THR A 49 -10.86 10.01 -5.98
N LEU A 50 -11.05 9.99 -4.65
CA LEU A 50 -12.03 10.82 -3.98
C LEU A 50 -11.75 12.31 -4.18
N LEU A 51 -10.50 12.74 -3.93
CA LEU A 51 -10.09 14.12 -4.14
C LEU A 51 -10.25 14.57 -5.58
N ASN A 52 -9.87 13.74 -6.55
CA ASN A 52 -10.07 14.08 -7.96
C ASN A 52 -11.53 14.36 -8.27
N ARG A 53 -12.44 13.51 -7.79
CA ARG A 53 -13.89 13.71 -7.96
C ARG A 53 -14.36 15.03 -7.34
N LEU A 54 -13.85 15.38 -6.16
CA LEU A 54 -14.21 16.64 -5.49
C LEU A 54 -13.65 17.85 -6.25
N LEU A 55 -12.42 17.77 -6.74
CA LEU A 55 -11.78 18.82 -7.54
C LEU A 55 -12.49 19.03 -8.88
N VAL A 56 -12.86 17.95 -9.57
CA VAL A 56 -13.69 18.01 -10.79
C VAL A 56 -15.04 18.67 -10.49
N ASN A 57 -15.67 18.35 -9.35
CA ASN A 57 -16.95 18.95 -8.99
C ASN A 57 -16.83 20.45 -8.67
N LYS A 58 -15.77 20.88 -7.98
CA LYS A 58 -15.60 22.27 -7.53
C LYS A 58 -14.99 23.18 -8.61
N TYR A 59 -13.95 22.69 -9.29
CA TYR A 59 -13.16 23.48 -10.23
C TYR A 59 -13.34 23.06 -11.69
N HIS A 60 -14.13 22.01 -11.97
CA HIS A 60 -14.40 21.53 -13.32
C HIS A 60 -13.16 21.06 -14.12
N GLU A 61 -12.10 20.67 -13.41
CA GLU A 61 -10.85 20.19 -14.00
C GLU A 61 -10.48 18.80 -13.48
N ASP A 62 -10.09 17.90 -14.39
CA ASP A 62 -9.52 16.61 -14.02
C ASP A 62 -8.08 16.79 -13.51
N CYS A 63 -7.87 16.34 -12.29
CA CYS A 63 -6.63 16.49 -11.53
C CYS A 63 -5.93 15.15 -11.28
N SER A 64 -6.37 14.07 -11.96
CA SER A 64 -5.89 12.71 -11.70
C SER A 64 -4.37 12.59 -11.83
N THR A 65 -3.81 13.12 -12.92
CA THR A 65 -2.36 13.10 -13.19
C THR A 65 -1.57 13.92 -12.20
N TRP A 66 -2.11 15.09 -11.80
CA TRP A 66 -1.48 15.95 -10.82
C TRP A 66 -1.47 15.30 -9.43
N LEU A 67 -2.59 14.75 -8.96
CA LEU A 67 -2.69 14.04 -7.68
C LEU A 67 -1.77 12.80 -7.60
N CYS A 68 -1.55 12.11 -8.73
CA CYS A 68 -0.60 11.00 -8.82
C CYS A 68 0.86 11.43 -8.61
N SER A 69 1.19 12.69 -8.91
CA SER A 69 2.55 13.24 -8.69
C SER A 69 2.81 13.71 -7.25
N LEU A 70 1.78 13.80 -6.41
CA LEU A 70 1.86 14.32 -5.05
C LEU A 70 2.22 13.23 -4.02
N THR A 71 2.93 13.65 -2.97
CA THR A 71 3.15 12.84 -1.76
C THR A 71 1.86 12.74 -0.94
N MET A 72 1.78 11.79 0.00
CA MET A 72 0.60 11.66 0.87
C MET A 72 0.39 12.89 1.76
N GLU A 73 1.46 13.49 2.27
CA GLU A 73 1.39 14.73 3.04
C GLU A 73 0.83 15.89 2.21
N GLN A 74 1.19 15.94 0.92
CA GLN A 74 0.61 16.92 0.00
C GLN A 74 -0.86 16.62 -0.29
N ILE A 75 -1.25 15.35 -0.41
CA ILE A 75 -2.64 14.92 -0.58
C ILE A 75 -3.50 15.35 0.62
N ASP A 76 -3.01 15.16 1.86
CA ASP A 76 -3.67 15.64 3.07
C ASP A 76 -3.86 17.17 3.04
N LEU A 77 -2.85 17.90 2.58
CA LEU A 77 -2.93 19.36 2.45
C LEU A 77 -3.91 19.80 1.36
N VAL A 78 -4.00 19.08 0.24
CA VAL A 78 -5.01 19.33 -0.81
C VAL A 78 -6.42 19.22 -0.22
N SER A 79 -6.69 18.26 0.66
CA SER A 79 -8.00 18.12 1.34
C SER A 79 -8.39 19.38 2.12
N ASN A 80 -7.43 20.00 2.81
CA ASN A 80 -7.66 21.23 3.56
C ASN A 80 -7.85 22.44 2.62
N LEU A 81 -6.95 22.59 1.64
CA LEU A 81 -6.97 23.71 0.70
C LEU A 81 -8.18 23.67 -0.23
N LEU A 82 -8.70 22.47 -0.55
CA LEU A 82 -9.93 22.30 -1.30
C LEU A 82 -11.12 23.02 -0.65
N LEU A 83 -11.16 23.11 0.68
CA LEU A 83 -12.25 23.77 1.40
C LEU A 83 -12.09 25.29 1.46
N THR A 84 -10.87 25.80 1.33
CA THR A 84 -10.55 27.22 1.55
C THR A 84 -10.28 28.01 0.28
N CYS A 85 -9.67 27.39 -0.74
CA CYS A 85 -9.31 28.08 -1.98
C CYS A 85 -10.52 28.24 -2.90
N ASP A 86 -10.64 29.36 -3.59
CA ASP A 86 -11.74 29.61 -4.54
C ASP A 86 -11.41 29.10 -5.94
N THR A 87 -10.13 28.91 -6.25
CA THR A 87 -9.66 28.44 -7.56
C THR A 87 -8.64 27.32 -7.44
N LEU A 88 -8.54 26.48 -8.48
CA LEU A 88 -7.53 25.43 -8.54
C LEU A 88 -6.11 26.00 -8.60
N GLN A 89 -5.91 27.15 -9.26
CA GLN A 89 -4.60 27.78 -9.36
C GLN A 89 -4.09 28.21 -7.97
N GLU A 90 -4.95 28.88 -7.19
CA GLU A 90 -4.62 29.28 -5.81
C GLU A 90 -4.24 28.08 -4.95
N LEU A 91 -5.00 26.98 -5.07
CA LEU A 91 -4.72 25.74 -4.36
C LEU A 91 -3.33 25.18 -4.73
N LYS A 92 -3.01 25.11 -6.04
CA LYS A 92 -1.72 24.64 -6.54
C LYS A 92 -0.57 25.53 -6.06
N ASP A 93 -0.76 26.85 -6.07
CA ASP A 93 0.25 27.82 -5.63
C ASP A 93 0.55 27.64 -4.14
N GLN A 94 -0.48 27.54 -3.28
CA GLN A 94 -0.32 27.31 -1.84
C GLN A 94 0.33 25.97 -1.51
N LEU A 95 0.08 24.92 -2.31
CA LEU A 95 0.73 23.62 -2.16
C LEU A 95 2.24 23.69 -2.47
N THR A 96 2.66 24.54 -3.41
CA THR A 96 4.08 24.74 -3.76
C THR A 96 4.81 25.75 -2.88
N GLY A 97 4.08 26.69 -2.28
CA GLY A 97 4.61 27.72 -1.38
C GLY A 97 4.88 27.26 0.06
N ASN A 98 4.26 26.16 0.51
CA ASN A 98 4.51 25.54 1.82
C ASN A 98 5.76 24.63 1.81
N LYS A 99 6.91 25.18 1.42
CA LYS A 99 8.22 24.52 1.59
C LYS A 99 8.89 24.89 2.91
#